data_AF-A0AAJ2X1S3-F1
#
_entry.id   AF-A0AAJ2X1S3-F1
#
_cell.length_a   1.000
_cell.length_b   1.000
_cell.length_c   1.000
_cell.angle_alpha   90.00
_cell.angle_beta   90.00
_cell.angle_gamma   90.00
#
_symmetry.space_group_name_H-M   'P 1'
#
loop_
_entity.id
_entity.type
_entity.pdbx_description
1 polymer ?
#
loop_
_entity_poly.entity_id
_entity_poly.type
_entity_poly.pdbx_seq_one_letter_code
_entity_poly.pdbx_strand_id
1 'polypeptide(L)'
;MIKGFRVENLRSIKDSKMITLRKINILIGRNSSGKSTVLRFLPLLRQSVEQPTKGPILWFGRLVDFGSFENAARDNDVSRGVRIEFNIIIPKRNQGFRRALHSSFQQFDRGDLFWAPSLNARVSITLGRSTKDRVGNVRKLTMSIKDDRIDIIFGENGIEEIEVMSRPIKLGPGKSWGIFRGKLIPAVSLMQEFHMEDDEGFTHEFFDVSLRPFASEISTALRKIAHGRTSEERITSIANRLNYAPERIFFEKLKNLAGISADLR
;
A
#
# COMPACT_ATOMS: atom_id res chain seq x y z
N MET A 1 -2.37 11.00 -8.99
CA MET A 1 -2.50 10.98 -10.46
C MET A 1 -1.55 9.93 -11.04
N ILE A 2 -2.01 9.06 -11.94
CA ILE A 2 -1.17 8.03 -12.58
C ILE A 2 -0.32 8.69 -13.69
N LYS A 3 0.98 8.43 -13.70
CA LYS A 3 1.96 8.92 -14.69
C LYS A 3 2.43 7.86 -15.66
N GLY A 4 2.27 6.59 -15.30
CA GLY A 4 2.63 5.48 -16.15
C GLY A 4 2.24 4.16 -15.52
N PHE A 5 2.29 3.11 -16.31
CA PHE A 5 2.08 1.76 -15.84
C PHE A 5 3.02 0.79 -16.55
N ARG A 6 3.24 -0.36 -15.92
CA ARG A 6 3.94 -1.51 -16.48
C ARG A 6 3.12 -2.75 -16.17
N VAL A 7 3.05 -3.66 -17.12
CA VAL A 7 2.40 -4.95 -16.94
C VAL A 7 3.32 -6.05 -17.42
N GLU A 8 3.41 -7.11 -16.63
CA GLU A 8 4.22 -8.28 -16.91
C GLU A 8 3.36 -9.54 -16.86
N ASN A 9 3.68 -10.49 -17.74
CA ASN A 9 3.02 -11.79 -17.86
C ASN A 9 1.50 -11.73 -18.16
N LEU A 10 1.05 -10.76 -18.96
CA LEU A 10 -0.36 -10.57 -19.31
C LEU A 10 -0.61 -10.84 -20.81
N ARG A 11 -1.38 -11.88 -21.14
CA ARG A 11 -1.71 -12.30 -22.51
C ARG A 11 -0.44 -12.41 -23.36
N SER A 12 -0.31 -11.68 -24.45
CA SER A 12 0.89 -11.70 -25.29
C SER A 12 2.07 -10.88 -24.72
N ILE A 13 1.88 -10.13 -23.64
CA ILE A 13 2.89 -9.24 -23.05
C ILE A 13 3.73 -10.01 -22.03
N LYS A 14 5.02 -10.20 -22.34
CA LYS A 14 6.01 -10.69 -21.36
C LYS A 14 6.30 -9.61 -20.33
N ASP A 15 6.67 -8.42 -20.81
CA ASP A 15 6.97 -7.24 -20.02
C ASP A 15 6.76 -6.01 -20.91
N SER A 16 5.79 -5.16 -20.57
CA SER A 16 5.50 -3.95 -21.35
C SER A 16 6.58 -2.87 -21.23
N LYS A 17 7.51 -3.03 -20.26
CA LYS A 17 8.30 -1.94 -19.69
C LYS A 17 7.39 -0.83 -19.14
N MET A 18 8.00 0.20 -18.57
CA MET A 18 7.24 1.35 -18.08
C MET A 18 6.69 2.16 -19.24
N ILE A 19 5.37 2.13 -19.42
CA ILE A 19 4.64 2.96 -20.38
C ILE A 19 4.31 4.28 -19.67
N THR A 20 4.94 5.37 -20.09
CA THR A 20 4.64 6.71 -19.58
C THR A 20 3.39 7.26 -20.25
N LEU A 21 2.42 7.70 -19.45
CA LEU A 21 1.20 8.34 -19.92
C LEU A 21 1.43 9.83 -20.16
N ARG A 22 1.27 10.24 -21.42
CA ARG A 22 1.23 11.65 -21.85
C ARG A 22 -0.20 12.04 -22.22
N LYS A 23 -0.43 13.32 -22.55
CA LYS A 23 -1.74 13.81 -23.02
C LYS A 23 -2.23 13.06 -24.26
N ILE A 24 -1.32 12.73 -25.17
CA ILE A 24 -1.56 11.91 -26.36
C ILE A 24 -0.53 10.80 -26.36
N ASN A 25 -0.97 9.56 -26.59
CA ASN A 25 -0.11 8.39 -26.65
C ASN A 25 -0.45 7.64 -27.95
N ILE A 26 0.56 7.33 -28.76
CA ILE A 26 0.40 6.60 -30.02
C ILE A 26 1.11 5.26 -29.87
N LEU A 27 0.39 4.16 -30.12
CA LEU A 27 0.90 2.80 -29.98
C LEU A 27 1.11 2.17 -31.37
N ILE A 28 2.37 2.00 -31.76
CA ILE A 28 2.77 1.47 -33.07
C ILE A 28 3.52 0.15 -32.87
N GLY A 29 3.37 -0.79 -33.81
CA GLY A 29 4.05 -2.08 -33.77
C GLY A 29 3.41 -3.12 -34.67
N ARG A 30 4.07 -4.27 -34.83
CA ARG A 30 3.58 -5.39 -35.66
C ARG A 30 2.24 -5.94 -35.15
N ASN A 31 1.50 -6.62 -36.01
CA ASN A 31 0.31 -7.36 -35.60
C ASN A 31 0.68 -8.39 -34.52
N SER A 32 -0.24 -8.60 -33.58
CA SER A 32 -0.05 -9.51 -32.46
C SER A 32 1.11 -9.17 -31.50
N SER A 33 1.70 -7.97 -31.59
CA SER A 33 2.75 -7.51 -30.65
C SER A 33 2.23 -7.11 -29.25
N GLY A 34 0.94 -7.33 -28.96
CA GLY A 34 0.31 -6.96 -27.68
C GLY A 34 -0.31 -5.57 -27.60
N LYS A 35 -0.41 -4.83 -28.71
CA LYS A 35 -1.02 -3.49 -28.73
C LYS A 35 -2.44 -3.48 -28.16
N SER A 36 -3.28 -4.41 -28.59
CA SER A 36 -4.66 -4.55 -28.10
C SER A 36 -4.71 -4.92 -26.61
N THR A 37 -3.75 -5.71 -26.11
CA THR A 37 -3.65 -6.05 -24.68
C THR A 37 -3.32 -4.80 -23.87
N VAL A 38 -2.37 -3.97 -24.30
CA VAL A 38 -2.03 -2.70 -23.64
C VAL A 38 -3.25 -1.77 -23.60
N LEU A 39 -3.97 -1.63 -24.71
CA LEU A 39 -5.17 -0.78 -24.77
C LEU A 39 -6.31 -1.30 -23.90
N ARG A 40 -6.49 -2.63 -23.84
CA ARG A 40 -7.51 -3.28 -23.00
C ARG A 40 -7.15 -3.34 -21.52
N PHE A 41 -5.88 -3.15 -21.15
CA PHE A 41 -5.46 -3.15 -19.76
C PHE A 41 -6.12 -2.03 -18.94
N LEU A 42 -6.25 -0.81 -19.48
CA LEU A 42 -6.91 0.29 -18.77
C LEU A 42 -8.41 0.04 -18.50
N PRO A 43 -9.23 -0.38 -19.49
CA PRO A 43 -10.63 -0.73 -19.22
C PRO A 43 -10.77 -1.98 -18.34
N LEU A 44 -9.82 -2.93 -18.37
CA LEU A 44 -9.76 -4.04 -17.40
C LEU A 44 -9.65 -3.51 -15.96
N LEU A 45 -8.74 -2.56 -15.71
CA LEU A 45 -8.62 -1.94 -14.39
C LEU A 45 -9.90 -1.21 -14.01
N ARG A 46 -10.50 -0.46 -14.95
CA ARG A 46 -11.73 0.28 -14.73
C ARG A 46 -12.87 -0.64 -14.26
N GLN A 47 -13.15 -1.72 -14.98
CA GLN A 47 -14.22 -2.65 -14.58
C GLN A 47 -13.90 -3.35 -13.24
N SER A 48 -12.62 -3.56 -12.94
CA SER A 48 -12.17 -4.17 -11.68
C SER A 48 -12.38 -3.27 -10.45
N VAL A 49 -12.41 -1.95 -10.63
CA VAL A 49 -12.65 -0.99 -9.53
C VAL A 49 -14.10 -0.53 -9.44
N GLU A 50 -14.86 -0.61 -10.54
CA GLU A 50 -16.27 -0.17 -10.60
C GLU A 50 -17.25 -1.24 -10.09
N GLN A 51 -16.85 -2.51 -10.02
CA GLN A 51 -17.72 -3.62 -9.66
C GLN A 51 -17.13 -4.44 -8.50
N PRO A 52 -17.96 -5.03 -7.62
CA PRO A 52 -17.52 -6.06 -6.70
C PRO A 52 -16.99 -7.28 -7.45
N THR A 53 -15.90 -7.86 -6.97
CA THR A 53 -15.15 -8.92 -7.65
C THR A 53 -14.73 -9.99 -6.66
N LYS A 54 -14.61 -11.25 -7.13
CA LYS A 54 -14.11 -12.36 -6.29
C LYS A 54 -12.61 -12.23 -5.99
N GLY A 55 -11.87 -11.53 -6.85
CA GLY A 55 -10.44 -11.26 -6.72
C GLY A 55 -10.14 -9.82 -7.13
N PRO A 56 -8.89 -9.35 -7.00
CA PRO A 56 -8.54 -7.93 -7.20
C PRO A 56 -8.78 -7.42 -8.63
N ILE A 57 -8.87 -8.33 -9.61
CA ILE A 57 -9.13 -8.02 -11.02
C ILE A 57 -10.38 -8.76 -11.48
N LEU A 58 -11.29 -8.03 -12.14
CA LEU A 58 -12.39 -8.61 -12.89
C LEU A 58 -11.90 -8.99 -14.29
N TRP A 59 -11.45 -10.24 -14.46
CA TRP A 59 -10.89 -10.74 -15.73
C TRP A 59 -11.92 -10.81 -16.87
N PHE A 60 -13.18 -11.07 -16.53
CA PHE A 60 -14.30 -11.15 -17.46
C PHE A 60 -15.38 -10.15 -17.07
N GLY A 61 -15.60 -9.13 -17.90
CA GLY A 61 -16.57 -8.08 -17.61
C GLY A 61 -17.03 -7.34 -18.87
N ARG A 62 -17.87 -6.33 -18.65
CA ARG A 62 -18.54 -5.59 -19.73
C ARG A 62 -17.57 -4.85 -20.66
N LEU A 63 -16.46 -4.32 -20.13
CA LEU A 63 -15.52 -3.52 -20.91
C LEU A 63 -14.49 -4.39 -21.63
N VAL A 64 -14.06 -5.48 -20.98
CA VAL A 64 -13.03 -6.39 -21.47
C VAL A 64 -13.30 -7.82 -21.01
N ASP A 65 -13.10 -8.75 -21.94
CA ASP A 65 -13.05 -10.18 -21.70
C ASP A 65 -11.62 -10.69 -21.88
N PHE A 66 -10.97 -11.06 -20.78
CA PHE A 66 -9.72 -11.84 -20.74
C PHE A 66 -9.95 -13.30 -20.30
N GLY A 67 -11.20 -13.72 -20.08
CA GLY A 67 -11.56 -15.05 -19.57
C GLY A 67 -11.25 -15.22 -18.08
N SER A 68 -10.64 -16.36 -17.73
CA SER A 68 -10.13 -16.64 -16.39
C SER A 68 -8.79 -15.95 -16.12
N PHE A 69 -8.33 -15.98 -14.86
CA PHE A 69 -6.96 -15.55 -14.54
C PHE A 69 -5.90 -16.35 -15.32
N GLU A 70 -6.10 -17.65 -15.47
CA GLU A 70 -5.22 -18.53 -16.25
C GLU A 70 -5.15 -18.08 -17.71
N ASN A 71 -6.30 -17.81 -18.35
CA ASN A 71 -6.35 -17.32 -19.73
C ASN A 71 -5.71 -15.93 -19.87
N ALA A 72 -5.75 -15.11 -18.81
CA ALA A 72 -5.16 -13.79 -18.78
C ALA A 72 -3.64 -13.86 -18.60
N ALA A 73 -3.13 -14.85 -17.86
CA ALA A 73 -1.71 -15.08 -17.71
C ALA A 73 -1.07 -15.46 -19.05
N ARG A 74 0.11 -14.91 -19.32
CA ARG A 74 0.84 -15.24 -20.55
C ARG A 74 1.21 -16.72 -20.55
N ASP A 75 0.98 -17.37 -21.70
CA ASP A 75 1.23 -18.81 -21.90
C ASP A 75 0.48 -19.69 -20.87
N ASN A 76 -0.61 -19.17 -20.28
CA ASN A 76 -1.35 -19.76 -19.15
C ASN A 76 -0.48 -20.05 -17.91
N ASP A 77 0.67 -19.40 -17.79
CA ASP A 77 1.63 -19.61 -16.70
C ASP A 77 1.24 -18.77 -15.47
N VAL A 78 0.32 -19.33 -14.67
CA VAL A 78 -0.13 -18.75 -13.39
C VAL A 78 0.96 -18.77 -12.30
N SER A 79 2.03 -19.57 -12.48
CA SER A 79 3.12 -19.70 -11.50
C SER A 79 4.02 -18.47 -11.46
N ARG A 80 4.18 -17.79 -12.60
CA ARG A 80 4.86 -16.48 -12.69
C ARG A 80 4.01 -15.36 -12.10
N GLY A 81 2.69 -15.53 -12.09
CA GLY A 81 1.74 -14.50 -11.70
C GLY A 81 1.67 -13.36 -12.69
N VAL A 82 0.68 -12.48 -12.53
CA VAL A 82 0.57 -11.23 -13.31
C VAL A 82 1.04 -10.09 -12.43
N ARG A 83 1.98 -9.28 -12.92
CA ARG A 83 2.48 -8.11 -12.18
C ARG A 83 2.00 -6.83 -12.85
N ILE A 84 1.43 -5.95 -12.04
CA ILE A 84 0.92 -4.65 -12.44
C ILE A 84 1.66 -3.60 -11.61
N GLU A 85 2.36 -2.68 -12.26
CA GLU A 85 3.05 -1.57 -11.61
C GLU A 85 2.51 -0.24 -12.11
N PHE A 86 2.30 0.71 -11.21
CA PHE A 86 1.93 2.08 -11.50
C PHE A 86 3.00 3.03 -10.99
N ASN A 87 3.33 4.01 -11.83
CA ASN A 87 4.00 5.23 -11.40
C ASN A 87 2.92 6.27 -11.07
N ILE A 88 2.83 6.69 -9.81
CA ILE A 88 1.80 7.61 -9.33
C ILE A 88 2.40 8.83 -8.64
N ILE A 89 1.77 9.99 -8.85
CA ILE A 89 1.97 11.17 -8.02
C ILE A 89 0.90 11.18 -6.94
N ILE A 90 1.35 11.11 -5.69
CA ILE A 90 0.55 11.33 -4.49
C ILE A 90 0.55 12.84 -4.24
N PRO A 91 -0.57 13.56 -4.46
CA PRO A 91 -0.60 15.00 -4.31
C PRO A 91 -0.44 15.40 -2.84
N LYS A 92 0.10 16.60 -2.61
CA LYS A 92 0.04 17.25 -1.29
C LYS A 92 -1.44 17.48 -0.96
N ARG A 93 -1.92 16.93 0.16
CA ARG A 93 -3.30 17.09 0.61
C ARG A 93 -3.32 18.14 1.71
N ASN A 94 -3.91 19.31 1.44
CA ASN A 94 -4.11 20.35 2.47
C ASN A 94 -5.22 19.92 3.45
N GLN A 95 -5.10 20.35 4.71
CA GLN A 95 -5.92 20.06 5.89
C GLN A 95 -7.47 20.20 5.77
N GLY A 96 -8.01 20.64 4.63
CA GLY A 96 -9.42 20.99 4.47
C GLY A 96 -10.42 19.85 4.16
N PHE A 97 -9.96 18.62 3.88
CA PHE A 97 -10.86 17.53 3.48
C PHE A 97 -11.41 16.73 4.68
N ARG A 98 -11.97 17.44 5.68
CA ARG A 98 -12.49 16.87 6.94
C ARG A 98 -13.87 16.19 6.82
N ARG A 99 -14.55 16.20 5.67
CA ARG A 99 -16.01 15.91 5.66
C ARG A 99 -16.58 14.88 4.67
N ALA A 100 -15.81 14.27 3.76
CA ALA A 100 -16.43 13.53 2.63
C ALA A 100 -16.09 12.03 2.49
N LEU A 101 -15.54 11.35 3.49
CA LEU A 101 -15.39 9.89 3.47
C LEU A 101 -15.93 9.27 4.77
N HIS A 102 -17.25 9.13 4.82
CA HIS A 102 -18.02 8.59 5.94
C HIS A 102 -18.29 7.08 5.76
N SER A 103 -17.35 6.32 5.19
CA SER A 103 -17.49 4.87 4.98
C SER A 103 -16.29 4.11 5.57
N SER A 104 -16.53 3.48 6.71
CA SER A 104 -15.83 2.29 7.26
C SER A 104 -14.35 2.41 7.65
N PHE A 105 -13.72 3.59 7.59
CA PHE A 105 -12.31 3.80 7.94
C PHE A 105 -12.07 5.07 8.80
N GLN A 106 -12.94 5.37 9.75
CA GLN A 106 -12.73 6.44 10.74
C GLN A 106 -12.16 5.77 11.99
N GLN A 107 -10.89 5.99 12.37
CA GLN A 107 -10.47 7.13 13.18
C GLN A 107 -9.06 7.67 12.84
N PHE A 108 -8.63 7.71 11.57
CA PHE A 108 -7.39 8.43 11.28
C PHE A 108 -7.64 9.94 11.31
N ASP A 109 -7.08 10.65 12.30
CA ASP A 109 -6.91 12.10 12.27
C ASP A 109 -5.92 12.44 11.13
N ARG A 110 -6.44 12.44 9.89
CA ARG A 110 -5.70 12.67 8.65
C ARG A 110 -5.36 14.16 8.44
N GLY A 111 -5.28 14.95 9.50
CA GLY A 111 -4.88 16.35 9.46
C GLY A 111 -3.42 16.56 9.06
N ASP A 112 -2.53 15.62 9.40
CA ASP A 112 -1.08 15.85 9.27
C ASP A 112 -0.41 15.01 8.17
N LEU A 113 -1.19 14.26 7.40
CA LEU A 113 -0.67 13.21 6.53
C LEU A 113 0.20 13.71 5.35
N PHE A 114 0.22 15.01 5.04
CA PHE A 114 1.01 15.53 3.91
C PHE A 114 1.52 16.98 4.08
N TRP A 115 2.48 17.20 4.97
CA TRP A 115 3.42 18.33 4.82
C TRP A 115 4.48 18.09 3.73
N ALA A 116 4.55 16.90 3.13
CA ALA A 116 5.49 16.62 2.06
C ALA A 116 5.02 17.24 0.73
N PRO A 117 5.94 17.69 -0.16
CA PRO A 117 5.62 17.97 -1.55
C PRO A 117 4.99 16.72 -2.19
N SER A 118 4.33 16.89 -3.34
CA SER A 118 3.76 15.76 -4.07
C SER A 118 4.79 14.64 -4.23
N LEU A 119 4.49 13.45 -3.73
CA LEU A 119 5.40 12.32 -3.73
C LEU A 119 5.22 11.52 -5.00
N ASN A 120 6.32 11.18 -5.66
CA ASN A 120 6.32 10.18 -6.71
C ASN A 120 6.49 8.80 -6.06
N ALA A 121 5.54 7.91 -6.28
CA ALA A 121 5.56 6.55 -5.77
C ALA A 121 5.41 5.55 -6.93
N ARG A 122 6.16 4.45 -6.85
CA ARG A 122 5.91 3.26 -7.65
C ARG A 122 5.12 2.28 -6.79
N VAL A 123 3.98 1.82 -7.27
CA VAL A 123 3.14 0.83 -6.58
C VAL A 123 3.00 -0.37 -7.51
N SER A 124 3.39 -1.55 -7.04
CA SER A 124 3.34 -2.79 -7.78
C SER A 124 2.49 -3.81 -7.05
N ILE A 125 1.61 -4.49 -7.77
CA ILE A 125 0.77 -5.58 -7.29
C ILE A 125 1.15 -6.83 -8.09
N THR A 126 1.41 -7.93 -7.40
CA THR A 126 1.63 -9.24 -8.01
C THR A 126 0.48 -10.16 -7.65
N LEU A 127 -0.15 -10.71 -8.69
CA LEU A 127 -1.33 -11.57 -8.63
C LEU A 127 -0.96 -13.01 -8.94
N GLY A 128 -1.58 -13.98 -8.28
CA GLY A 128 -1.33 -15.40 -8.53
C GLY A 128 0.02 -15.86 -7.97
N ARG A 129 0.77 -16.71 -8.67
CA ARG A 129 1.97 -17.46 -8.20
C ARG A 129 1.70 -18.78 -7.49
N SER A 130 0.49 -19.30 -7.60
CA SER A 130 0.15 -20.67 -7.21
C SER A 130 -0.68 -21.29 -8.32
N THR A 131 -0.41 -22.56 -8.64
CA THR A 131 -1.18 -23.34 -9.62
C THR A 131 -2.62 -23.57 -9.18
N LYS A 132 -2.91 -23.42 -7.89
CA LYS A 132 -4.27 -23.52 -7.33
C LYS A 132 -5.06 -22.21 -7.44
N ASP A 133 -4.40 -21.09 -7.77
CA ASP A 133 -5.04 -19.77 -7.81
C ASP A 133 -5.81 -19.55 -9.12
N ARG A 134 -7.13 -19.70 -9.07
CA ARG A 134 -8.02 -19.53 -10.23
C ARG A 134 -8.52 -18.09 -10.43
N VAL A 135 -8.33 -17.22 -9.44
CA VAL A 135 -8.89 -15.86 -9.44
C VAL A 135 -7.82 -14.76 -9.52
N GLY A 136 -6.56 -15.12 -9.29
CA GLY A 136 -5.44 -14.18 -9.28
C GLY A 136 -5.43 -13.35 -8.00
N ASN A 137 -5.36 -14.01 -6.85
CA ASN A 137 -5.27 -13.34 -5.56
C ASN A 137 -3.99 -12.49 -5.48
N VAL A 138 -4.05 -11.37 -4.74
CA VAL A 138 -2.85 -10.59 -4.45
C VAL A 138 -1.90 -11.43 -3.59
N ARG A 139 -0.65 -11.57 -4.02
CA ARG A 139 0.44 -12.21 -3.24
C ARG A 139 1.51 -11.24 -2.78
N LYS A 140 1.69 -10.14 -3.50
CA LYS A 140 2.65 -9.11 -3.11
C LYS A 140 2.17 -7.74 -3.50
N LEU A 141 2.27 -6.79 -2.59
CA LEU A 141 2.17 -5.36 -2.85
C LEU A 141 3.51 -4.73 -2.52
N THR A 142 4.13 -4.06 -3.47
CA THR A 142 5.36 -3.30 -3.27
C THR A 142 5.05 -1.84 -3.50
N MET A 143 5.46 -0.98 -2.57
CA MET A 143 5.44 0.46 -2.76
C MET A 143 6.85 1.00 -2.58
N SER A 144 7.29 1.87 -3.48
CA SER A 144 8.59 2.53 -3.39
C SER A 144 8.43 4.03 -3.59
N ILE A 145 9.05 4.81 -2.70
CA ILE A 145 9.11 6.27 -2.75
C ILE A 145 10.59 6.64 -2.66
N LYS A 146 11.16 7.16 -3.75
CA LYS A 146 12.61 7.33 -3.90
C LYS A 146 13.35 6.01 -3.57
N ASP A 147 14.18 6.02 -2.54
CA ASP A 147 15.00 4.91 -2.09
C ASP A 147 14.27 4.05 -1.04
N ASP A 148 13.18 4.56 -0.47
CA ASP A 148 12.38 3.83 0.50
C ASP A 148 11.48 2.80 -0.19
N ARG A 149 11.43 1.59 0.37
CA ARG A 149 10.60 0.50 -0.13
C ARG A 149 9.88 -0.20 1.01
N ILE A 150 8.59 -0.44 0.79
CA ILE A 150 7.76 -1.33 1.61
C ILE A 150 7.23 -2.47 0.74
N ASP A 151 7.37 -3.68 1.23
CA ASP A 151 6.81 -4.89 0.63
C ASP A 151 5.80 -5.49 1.61
N ILE A 152 4.62 -5.84 1.10
CA ILE A 152 3.57 -6.54 1.83
C ILE A 152 3.34 -7.87 1.12
N ILE A 153 3.57 -8.95 1.83
CA ILE A 153 3.47 -10.33 1.34
C ILE A 153 2.18 -10.93 1.89
N PHE A 154 1.41 -11.54 1.01
CA PHE A 154 0.09 -12.07 1.32
C PHE A 154 0.10 -13.59 1.23
N GLY A 155 -0.26 -14.24 2.33
CA GLY A 155 -0.54 -15.67 2.40
C GLY A 155 -1.94 -16.01 1.88
N GLU A 156 -2.47 -17.17 2.26
CA GLU A 156 -3.83 -17.57 1.89
C GLU A 156 -4.90 -16.78 2.67
N ASN A 157 -4.65 -16.56 3.97
CA ASN A 157 -5.64 -15.99 4.88
C ASN A 157 -5.45 -14.50 5.17
N GLY A 158 -4.29 -13.91 4.86
CA GLY A 158 -4.03 -12.51 5.17
C GLY A 158 -2.63 -12.03 4.79
N ILE A 159 -2.12 -11.05 5.52
CA ILE A 159 -0.73 -10.63 5.43
C ILE A 159 0.12 -11.66 6.15
N GLU A 160 1.09 -12.20 5.43
CA GLU A 160 2.10 -13.10 5.99
C GLU A 160 3.25 -12.27 6.58
N GLU A 161 3.69 -11.25 5.85
CA GLU A 161 4.83 -10.43 6.25
C GLU A 161 4.75 -9.03 5.66
N ILE A 162 5.26 -8.04 6.41
CA ILE A 162 5.54 -6.69 5.91
C ILE A 162 7.01 -6.40 6.13
N GLU A 163 7.70 -6.01 5.07
CA GLU A 163 9.09 -5.59 5.10
C GLU A 163 9.21 -4.10 4.77
N VAL A 164 10.08 -3.41 5.50
CA VAL A 164 10.54 -2.05 5.17
C VAL A 164 12.03 -2.12 4.92
N MET A 165 12.49 -1.63 3.78
CA MET A 165 13.90 -1.70 3.37
C MET A 165 14.48 -3.12 3.46
N SER A 166 13.67 -4.12 3.05
CA SER A 166 13.99 -5.55 3.12
C SER A 166 14.25 -6.07 4.55
N ARG A 167 13.73 -5.38 5.56
CA ARG A 167 13.73 -5.83 6.95
C ARG A 167 12.30 -6.10 7.39
N PRO A 168 11.98 -7.30 7.89
CA PRO A 168 10.64 -7.61 8.34
C PRO A 168 10.29 -6.80 9.60
N ILE A 169 9.06 -6.29 9.63
CA ILE A 169 8.49 -5.63 10.80
C ILE A 169 8.04 -6.72 11.78
N LYS A 170 8.68 -6.75 12.95
CA LYS A 170 8.25 -7.60 14.06
C LYS A 170 7.18 -6.88 14.87
N LEU A 171 6.00 -7.48 14.94
CA LEU A 171 4.92 -6.98 15.78
C LEU A 171 5.14 -7.44 17.23
N GLY A 172 4.75 -6.58 18.17
CA GLY A 172 4.69 -6.95 19.59
C GLY A 172 3.56 -7.92 19.91
N PRO A 173 3.48 -8.44 21.14
CA PRO A 173 2.40 -9.32 21.57
C PRO A 173 1.02 -8.65 21.42
N GLY A 174 0.00 -9.45 21.05
CA GLY A 174 -1.36 -8.99 20.80
C GLY A 174 -1.52 -8.10 19.56
N LYS A 175 -0.50 -7.99 18.69
CA LYS A 175 -0.59 -7.21 17.46
C LYS A 175 -0.64 -8.12 16.23
N SER A 176 -1.55 -7.84 15.32
CA SER A 176 -1.70 -8.58 14.06
C SER A 176 -1.99 -7.65 12.89
N TRP A 177 -1.72 -8.12 11.67
CA TRP A 177 -2.04 -7.36 10.46
C TRP A 177 -3.45 -7.67 9.95
N GLY A 178 -4.28 -6.63 9.83
CA GLY A 178 -5.59 -6.69 9.19
C GLY A 178 -5.55 -6.31 7.71
N ILE A 179 -6.40 -6.95 6.91
CA ILE A 179 -6.67 -6.57 5.51
C ILE A 179 -8.15 -6.31 5.33
N PHE A 180 -8.45 -5.19 4.68
CA PHE A 180 -9.77 -4.96 4.09
C PHE A 180 -9.73 -5.33 2.61
N ARG A 181 -10.39 -6.46 2.29
CA ARG A 181 -10.51 -7.01 0.93
C ARG A 181 -11.56 -6.24 0.11
N GLY A 182 -11.60 -6.50 -1.21
CA GLY A 182 -12.60 -5.91 -2.11
C GLY A 182 -12.16 -4.64 -2.85
N LYS A 183 -10.88 -4.26 -2.74
CA LYS A 183 -10.26 -3.20 -3.55
C LYS A 183 -9.06 -3.75 -4.30
N LEU A 184 -8.74 -3.12 -5.44
CA LEU A 184 -7.55 -3.46 -6.24
C LEU A 184 -6.26 -3.39 -5.41
N ILE A 185 -6.12 -2.34 -4.61
CA ILE A 185 -5.08 -2.21 -3.59
C ILE A 185 -5.75 -2.44 -2.24
N PRO A 186 -5.49 -3.58 -1.57
CA PRO A 186 -6.06 -3.86 -0.26
C PRO A 186 -5.56 -2.83 0.76
N ALA A 187 -6.46 -2.38 1.65
CA ALA A 187 -6.05 -1.51 2.75
C ALA A 187 -5.51 -2.39 3.89
N VAL A 188 -4.34 -2.02 4.41
CA VAL A 188 -3.69 -2.70 5.53
C VAL A 188 -3.85 -1.87 6.80
N SER A 189 -4.18 -2.55 7.89
CA SER A 189 -4.26 -1.98 9.23
C SER A 189 -3.45 -2.82 10.21
N LEU A 190 -2.89 -2.19 11.22
CA LEU A 190 -2.40 -2.93 12.39
C LEU A 190 -3.57 -3.07 13.37
N MET A 191 -3.88 -4.28 13.78
CA MET A 191 -4.87 -4.60 14.80
C MET A 191 -4.16 -4.87 16.11
N GLN A 192 -4.76 -4.39 17.20
CA GLN A 192 -4.33 -4.64 18.57
C GLN A 192 -5.45 -5.40 19.28
N GLU A 193 -5.11 -6.57 19.78
CA GLU A 193 -5.95 -7.38 20.64
C GLU A 193 -5.99 -6.76 22.04
N PHE A 194 -7.20 -6.71 22.61
CA PHE A 194 -7.43 -6.35 24.00
C PHE A 194 -8.56 -7.21 24.57
N HIS A 195 -8.46 -7.49 25.86
CA HIS A 195 -9.42 -8.32 26.58
C HIS A 195 -10.24 -7.44 27.51
N MET A 196 -11.55 -7.65 27.57
CA MET A 196 -12.41 -7.01 28.55
C MET A 196 -13.22 -8.07 29.29
N GLU A 197 -13.26 -7.97 30.61
CA GLU A 197 -14.15 -8.77 31.44
C GLU A 197 -15.50 -8.04 31.54
N ASP A 198 -16.60 -8.77 31.32
CA ASP A 198 -17.94 -8.24 31.54
C ASP A 198 -18.34 -8.30 33.03
N ASP A 199 -19.49 -7.71 33.36
CA ASP A 199 -20.01 -7.67 34.72
C ASP A 199 -20.33 -9.07 35.29
N GLU A 200 -20.36 -10.10 34.45
CA GLU A 200 -20.59 -11.51 34.82
C GLU A 200 -19.27 -12.31 34.95
N GLY A 201 -18.12 -11.68 34.74
CA GLY A 201 -16.79 -12.30 34.85
C GLY A 201 -16.31 -13.02 33.58
N PHE A 202 -17.00 -12.87 32.45
CA PHE A 202 -16.56 -13.45 31.19
C PHE A 202 -15.57 -12.52 30.48
N THR A 203 -14.41 -13.05 30.12
CA THR A 203 -13.42 -12.34 29.31
C THR A 203 -13.78 -12.43 27.82
N HIS A 204 -13.97 -11.28 27.19
CA HIS A 204 -14.22 -11.13 25.76
C HIS A 204 -12.96 -10.59 25.06
N GLU A 205 -12.62 -11.19 23.92
CA GLU A 205 -11.50 -10.79 23.07
C GLU A 205 -11.98 -9.82 21.98
N PHE A 206 -11.34 -8.66 21.89
CA PHE A 206 -11.65 -7.63 20.91
C PHE A 206 -10.40 -7.22 20.14
N PHE A 207 -10.60 -6.71 18.92
CA PHE A 207 -9.53 -6.14 18.09
C PHE A 207 -9.83 -4.67 17.78
N ASP A 208 -8.91 -3.77 18.13
CA ASP A 208 -8.95 -2.37 17.73
C ASP A 208 -7.95 -2.09 16.60
N VAL A 209 -8.30 -1.16 15.71
CA VAL A 209 -7.40 -0.71 14.64
C VAL A 209 -6.44 0.34 15.20
N SER A 210 -5.16 0.00 15.27
CA SER A 210 -4.13 0.94 15.68
C SER A 210 -3.99 2.09 14.68
N LEU A 211 -4.30 3.29 15.16
CA LEU A 211 -4.22 4.53 14.39
C LEU A 211 -2.79 5.02 14.16
N ARG A 212 -1.84 4.54 14.96
CA ARG A 212 -0.41 4.89 14.89
C ARG A 212 0.44 3.62 15.08
N PRO A 213 0.52 2.76 14.05
CA PRO A 213 1.08 1.42 14.18
C PRO A 213 2.55 1.36 14.62
N PHE A 214 3.30 2.44 14.41
CA PHE A 214 4.73 2.54 14.71
C PHE A 214 5.06 3.57 15.80
N ALA A 215 4.07 4.10 16.52
CA ALA A 215 4.32 5.14 17.53
C ALA A 215 5.28 4.66 18.62
N SER A 216 5.13 3.44 19.12
CA SER A 216 6.01 2.84 20.12
C SER A 216 7.47 2.73 19.66
N GLU A 217 7.66 2.28 18.43
CA GLU A 217 8.94 2.04 17.78
C GLU A 217 9.64 3.38 17.51
N ILE A 218 8.88 4.37 17.01
CA ILE A 218 9.36 5.73 16.80
C ILE A 218 9.73 6.36 18.15
N SER A 219 8.88 6.28 19.18
CA SER A 219 9.19 6.79 20.53
C SER A 219 10.48 6.16 21.08
N THR A 220 10.65 4.84 20.91
CA THR A 220 11.87 4.14 21.35
C THR A 220 13.11 4.62 20.60
N ALA A 221 13.00 4.87 19.28
CA ALA A 221 14.10 5.45 18.51
C ALA A 221 14.39 6.90 18.93
N LEU A 222 13.35 7.71 19.16
CA LEU A 222 13.46 9.09 19.63
C LEU A 222 14.14 9.19 21.00
N ARG A 223 13.83 8.29 21.94
CA ARG A 223 14.48 8.25 23.27
C ARG A 223 16.01 8.18 23.18
N LYS A 224 16.55 7.47 22.17
CA LYS A 224 18.00 7.32 21.98
C LYS A 224 18.69 8.60 21.52
N ILE A 225 17.95 9.53 20.92
CA ILE A 225 18.48 10.79 20.37
C ILE A 225 17.95 12.03 21.10
N ALA A 226 16.92 11.89 21.93
CA ALA A 226 16.33 12.98 22.69
C ALA A 226 17.27 13.40 23.83
N HIS A 227 17.31 14.70 24.12
CA HIS A 227 18.06 15.21 25.26
C HIS A 227 17.48 14.63 26.57
N GLY A 228 18.32 14.32 27.56
CA GLY A 228 17.91 13.70 28.83
C GLY A 228 16.92 14.50 29.71
N ARG A 229 16.46 15.67 29.25
CA ARG A 229 15.41 16.50 29.89
C ARG A 229 14.08 16.44 29.16
N THR A 230 13.98 15.66 28.08
CA THR A 230 12.75 15.55 27.28
C THR A 230 11.79 14.59 27.97
N SER A 231 10.58 15.04 28.31
CA SER A 231 9.58 14.18 28.96
C SER A 231 9.05 13.09 28.02
N GLU A 232 8.62 11.98 28.60
CA GLU A 232 8.01 10.85 27.86
C GLU A 232 6.75 11.27 27.08
N GLU A 233 5.95 12.16 27.66
CA GLU A 233 4.78 12.76 27.00
C GLU A 233 5.19 13.55 25.76
N ARG A 234 6.29 14.31 25.83
CA ARG A 234 6.81 15.07 24.70
C ARG A 234 7.36 14.14 23.61
N ILE A 235 8.08 13.09 23.98
CA ILE A 235 8.58 12.08 23.02
C ILE A 235 7.41 11.41 22.30
N THR A 236 6.38 11.00 23.04
CA THR A 236 5.18 10.36 22.49
C THR A 236 4.40 11.33 21.59
N SER A 237 4.29 12.59 21.99
CA SER A 237 3.69 13.65 21.16
C SER A 237 4.44 13.86 19.84
N ILE A 238 5.77 13.90 19.88
CA ILE A 238 6.61 13.99 18.67
C ILE A 238 6.41 12.76 17.79
N ALA A 239 6.47 11.55 18.36
CA ALA A 239 6.29 10.29 17.63
C ALA A 239 4.95 10.23 16.90
N ASN A 240 3.88 10.70 17.53
CA ASN A 240 2.53 10.75 16.94
C ASN A 240 2.39 11.79 15.83
N ARG A 241 3.24 12.83 15.81
CA ARG A 241 3.23 13.91 14.80
C ARG A 241 4.22 13.68 13.67
N LEU A 242 5.17 12.76 13.84
CA LEU A 242 6.09 12.37 12.79
C LEU A 242 5.35 11.59 11.70
N ASN A 243 5.38 12.14 10.49
CA ASN A 243 4.79 11.53 9.31
C ASN A 243 5.89 11.21 8.30
N TYR A 244 5.70 10.14 7.54
CA TYR A 244 6.64 9.75 6.49
C TYR A 244 6.95 10.93 5.56
N ALA A 245 8.24 11.08 5.26
CA ALA A 245 8.76 12.01 4.28
C ALA A 245 10.12 11.49 3.80
N PRO A 246 10.59 11.90 2.61
CA PRO A 246 11.97 11.65 2.20
C PRO A 246 12.95 12.15 3.26
N GLU A 247 14.05 11.43 3.46
CA GLU A 247 15.07 11.64 4.50
C GLU A 247 15.30 13.11 4.89
N ARG A 248 15.72 13.97 3.95
CA ARG A 248 15.97 15.40 4.22
C ARG A 248 14.77 16.10 4.85
N ILE A 249 13.57 15.87 4.32
CA ILE A 249 12.33 16.50 4.80
C ILE A 249 11.91 15.89 6.14
N PHE A 250 12.11 14.59 6.31
CA PHE A 250 11.85 13.91 7.57
C PHE A 250 12.74 14.46 8.69
N PHE A 251 14.03 14.64 8.41
CA PHE A 251 15.00 15.20 9.35
C PHE A 251 14.68 16.65 9.74
N GLU A 252 14.32 17.50 8.78
CA GLU A 252 13.87 18.88 9.07
C GLU A 252 12.61 18.90 9.95
N LYS A 253 11.63 18.02 9.69
CA LYS A 253 10.45 17.88 10.55
C LYS A 253 10.82 17.43 11.95
N LEU A 254 11.72 16.45 12.06
CA LEU A 254 12.19 15.94 13.34
C LEU A 254 12.87 17.05 14.15
N LYS A 255 13.77 17.82 13.54
CA LYS A 255 14.43 18.98 14.17
C LYS A 255 13.41 20.00 14.69
N ASN A 256 12.46 20.39 13.84
CA ASN A 256 11.43 21.38 14.18
C ASN A 256 10.51 20.91 15.32
N LEU A 257 10.12 19.63 15.34
CA LEU A 257 9.22 19.07 16.36
C LEU A 257 9.94 18.82 17.69
N ALA A 258 11.19 18.36 17.64
CA ALA A 258 11.93 18.01 18.82
C ALA A 258 12.63 19.23 19.47
N GLY A 259 12.77 20.34 18.75
CA GLY A 259 13.54 21.50 19.22
C GLY A 259 15.02 21.17 19.42
N ILE A 260 15.52 20.17 18.67
CA ILE A 260 16.91 19.72 18.75
C ILE A 260 17.78 20.74 18.02
N SER A 261 18.81 21.26 18.69
CA SER A 261 19.80 22.16 18.09
C SER A 261 20.52 21.48 16.91
N ALA A 262 21.07 22.28 16.01
CA ALA A 262 21.52 21.87 14.67
C ALA A 262 22.68 20.85 14.61
N ASP A 263 23.18 20.34 15.74
CA ASP A 263 24.48 19.66 15.85
C ASP A 263 24.44 18.12 15.76
N LEU A 264 23.33 17.51 15.38
CA LEU A 264 23.30 16.07 15.04
C LEU A 264 23.87 15.85 13.63
N ARG A 265 25.12 15.35 13.57
CA ARG A 265 25.76 14.79 12.37
C ARG A 265 25.36 13.34 12.15
#